data_AF-A0AAW2I6H9-F1
#
_entry.id   AF-A0AAW2I6H9-F1
#
_cell.length_a   1.000
_cell.length_b   1.000
_cell.length_c   1.000
_cell.angle_alpha   90.00
_cell.angle_beta   90.00
_cell.angle_gamma   90.00
#
_symmetry.space_group_name_H-M   'P 1'
#
loop_
_entity.id
_entity.type
_entity.pdbx_description
1 polymer ?
#
loop_
_entity_poly.entity_id
_entity_poly.type
_entity_poly.pdbx_seq_one_letter_code
_entity_poly.pdbx_strand_id
1 'polypeptide(L)'
;MGEGKAGIVDPISFLKDFAAGGISAAVSKTAVAPIERVKLLLQVQHVSKQIPEDQRYKGMVDCFVRIPKEQGFASYWRGNLANVIRYFPTQALNFAFKDKYKKLFLDGIDKEKEFWRHFAGNLASGGAAGATSLCFVYPLDFARTRLAADVGKGERYERIPRIGRLYYEDIQI
;
A
#
# COMPACT_ATOMS: atom_id res chain seq x y z
N MET A 1 -19.75 26.93 -35.81
CA MET A 1 -18.84 25.82 -35.51
C MET A 1 -18.49 25.88 -34.03
N GLY A 2 -18.99 24.93 -33.24
CA GLY A 2 -18.77 24.91 -31.79
C GLY A 2 -19.96 24.31 -31.04
N GLU A 3 -20.30 23.05 -31.32
CA GLU A 3 -21.27 22.34 -30.50
C GLU A 3 -20.62 21.98 -29.15
N GLY A 4 -21.18 22.55 -28.09
CA GLY A 4 -20.93 22.11 -26.73
C GLY A 4 -21.43 20.69 -26.54
N LYS A 5 -20.51 19.74 -26.37
CA LYS A 5 -20.83 18.43 -25.82
C LYS A 5 -20.57 18.47 -24.33
N ALA A 6 -21.65 18.66 -23.56
CA ALA A 6 -21.69 18.27 -22.16
C ALA A 6 -21.33 16.77 -22.11
N GLY A 7 -20.08 16.48 -21.73
CA GLY A 7 -19.51 15.14 -21.75
C GLY A 7 -20.16 14.28 -20.67
N ILE A 8 -21.26 13.61 -21.02
CA ILE A 8 -21.66 12.39 -20.34
C ILE A 8 -20.47 11.43 -20.48
N VAL A 9 -19.91 11.01 -19.35
CA VAL A 9 -18.84 10.02 -19.29
C VAL A 9 -19.29 8.81 -20.10
N ASP A 10 -18.67 8.56 -21.26
CA ASP A 10 -18.92 7.34 -22.02
C ASP A 10 -18.47 6.16 -21.15
N PRO A 11 -19.38 5.28 -20.69
CA PRO A 11 -19.02 4.19 -19.78
C PRO A 11 -17.92 3.29 -20.35
N ILE A 12 -17.84 3.19 -21.69
CA ILE A 12 -16.85 2.37 -22.38
C ILE A 12 -15.47 3.05 -22.33
N SER A 13 -15.38 4.35 -22.58
CA SER A 13 -14.12 5.09 -22.47
C SER A 13 -13.61 5.11 -21.03
N PHE A 14 -14.51 5.30 -20.06
CA PHE A 14 -14.17 5.22 -18.64
C PHE A 14 -13.63 3.83 -18.26
N LEU A 15 -14.30 2.75 -18.69
CA LEU A 15 -13.84 1.40 -18.37
C LEU A 15 -12.48 1.09 -19.00
N LYS A 16 -12.22 1.58 -20.22
CA LYS A 16 -10.92 1.46 -20.88
C LYS A 16 -9.83 2.18 -20.09
N ASP A 17 -10.07 3.43 -19.69
CA ASP A 17 -9.10 4.22 -18.91
C ASP A 17 -8.87 3.61 -17.52
N PHE A 18 -9.94 3.11 -16.89
CA PHE A 18 -9.87 2.43 -15.59
C PHE A 18 -9.07 1.13 -15.67
N ALA A 19 -9.30 0.31 -16.71
CA ALA A 19 -8.56 -0.93 -16.93
C ALA A 19 -7.10 -0.66 -17.30
N ALA A 20 -6.83 0.29 -18.19
CA ALA A 20 -5.48 0.69 -18.58
C ALA A 20 -4.69 1.21 -17.37
N GLY A 21 -5.33 2.06 -16.55
CA GLY A 21 -4.78 2.53 -15.29
C GLY A 21 -4.48 1.38 -14.31
N GLY A 22 -5.38 0.41 -14.20
CA GLY A 22 -5.20 -0.77 -13.35
C GLY A 22 -4.05 -1.66 -13.78
N ILE A 23 -3.92 -1.93 -15.08
CA ILE A 23 -2.81 -2.71 -15.63
C ILE A 23 -1.49 -1.97 -15.44
N SER A 24 -1.44 -0.67 -15.73
CA SER A 24 -0.26 0.16 -15.53
C SER A 24 0.18 0.18 -14.06
N ALA A 25 -0.77 0.30 -13.13
CA ALA A 25 -0.51 0.24 -11.71
C ALA A 25 -0.02 -1.15 -11.28
N ALA A 26 -0.61 -2.23 -11.81
CA ALA A 26 -0.20 -3.60 -11.52
C ALA A 26 1.25 -3.87 -11.95
N VAL A 27 1.62 -3.47 -13.17
CA VAL A 27 2.99 -3.60 -13.70
C VAL A 27 3.96 -2.80 -12.83
N SER A 28 3.64 -1.52 -12.59
CA SER A 28 4.49 -0.64 -11.78
C SER A 28 4.70 -1.19 -10.37
N LYS A 29 3.64 -1.61 -9.68
CA LYS A 29 3.70 -2.19 -8.33
C LYS A 29 4.47 -3.50 -8.29
N THR A 30 4.33 -4.34 -9.31
CA THR A 30 5.06 -5.61 -9.40
C THR A 30 6.54 -5.39 -9.65
N ALA A 31 6.92 -4.38 -10.43
CA ALA A 31 8.32 -4.02 -10.66
C ALA A 31 9.00 -3.51 -9.38
N VAL A 32 8.30 -2.71 -8.55
CA VAL A 32 8.85 -2.17 -7.30
C VAL A 32 8.63 -3.07 -6.07
N ALA A 33 7.86 -4.16 -6.19
CA ALA A 33 7.56 -5.04 -5.06
C ALA A 33 8.80 -5.57 -4.32
N PRO A 34 9.91 -5.97 -4.99
CA PRO A 34 11.10 -6.45 -4.28
C PRO A 34 11.71 -5.41 -3.33
N ILE A 35 11.84 -4.17 -3.78
CA ILE A 35 12.41 -3.08 -2.96
C ILE A 35 11.42 -2.61 -1.89
N GLU A 36 10.12 -2.53 -2.21
CA GLU A 36 9.08 -2.24 -1.22
C GLU A 36 9.12 -3.28 -0.09
N ARG A 37 9.31 -4.57 -0.40
CA ARG A 37 9.43 -5.64 0.59
C ARG A 37 10.69 -5.52 1.45
N VAL A 38 11.86 -5.29 0.85
CA VAL A 38 13.12 -5.10 1.60
C VAL A 38 12.99 -3.93 2.57
N LYS A 39 12.43 -2.81 2.12
CA LYS A 39 12.15 -1.66 2.97
C LYS A 39 11.23 -2.02 4.14
N LEU A 40 10.12 -2.72 3.87
CA LEU A 40 9.18 -3.12 4.91
C LEU A 40 9.83 -4.02 5.95
N LEU A 41 10.58 -5.06 5.54
CA LEU A 41 11.28 -5.95 6.45
C LEU A 41 12.27 -5.19 7.35
N LEU A 42 13.05 -4.28 6.79
CA LEU A 42 13.97 -3.46 7.59
C LEU A 42 13.25 -2.54 8.58
N GLN A 43 12.07 -2.02 8.22
CA GLN A 43 11.27 -1.16 9.09
C GLN A 43 10.59 -1.94 10.23
N VAL A 44 10.11 -3.16 9.97
CA VAL A 44 9.29 -3.91 10.94
C VAL A 44 10.03 -5.04 11.67
N GLN A 45 11.26 -5.38 11.29
CA GLN A 45 12.01 -6.49 11.90
C GLN A 45 12.24 -6.35 13.41
N HIS A 46 12.28 -5.13 13.95
CA HIS A 46 12.47 -4.91 15.39
C HIS A 46 11.26 -5.34 16.22
N VAL A 47 10.06 -5.27 15.61
CA VAL A 47 8.79 -5.65 16.26
C VAL A 47 8.29 -7.02 15.78
N SER A 48 9.04 -7.69 14.90
CA SER A 48 8.65 -8.99 14.37
C SER A 48 8.95 -10.09 15.37
N LYS A 49 7.92 -10.84 15.79
CA LYS A 49 8.08 -12.07 16.59
C LYS A 49 8.75 -13.20 15.81
N GLN A 50 8.76 -13.09 14.48
CA GLN A 50 9.36 -14.08 13.58
C GLN A 50 10.81 -13.75 13.26
N ILE A 51 11.45 -12.72 13.82
CA ILE A 51 12.88 -12.42 13.56
C ILE A 51 13.59 -12.20 14.89
N PRO A 52 14.48 -13.10 15.37
CA PRO A 52 15.16 -12.91 16.63
C PRO A 52 16.29 -11.89 16.40
N GLU A 53 16.78 -11.31 17.48
CA GLU A 53 17.64 -10.13 17.39
C GLU A 53 18.96 -10.42 16.64
N ASP A 54 19.48 -11.64 16.76
CA ASP A 54 20.71 -12.12 16.14
C ASP A 54 20.58 -12.36 14.63
N GLN A 55 19.36 -12.58 14.12
CA GLN A 55 19.11 -12.84 12.69
C GLN A 55 18.52 -11.66 11.93
N ARG A 56 18.37 -10.49 12.58
CA ARG A 56 17.93 -9.25 11.92
C ARG A 56 18.82 -8.92 10.71
N TYR A 57 18.21 -8.34 9.69
CA TYR A 57 18.89 -7.90 8.48
C TYR A 57 19.72 -6.66 8.77
N LYS A 58 21.00 -6.69 8.36
CA LYS A 58 21.98 -5.61 8.64
C LYS A 58 21.80 -4.38 7.75
N GLY A 59 21.03 -4.50 6.67
CA GLY A 59 20.79 -3.44 5.71
C GLY A 59 20.14 -3.96 4.42
N MET A 60 19.99 -3.07 3.43
CA MET A 60 19.29 -3.42 2.17
C MET A 60 19.99 -4.54 1.40
N VAL A 61 21.32 -4.45 1.22
CA VAL A 61 22.08 -5.45 0.47
C VAL A 61 22.01 -6.83 1.16
N ASP A 62 22.17 -6.86 2.48
CA ASP A 62 22.04 -8.09 3.28
C ASP A 62 20.65 -8.73 3.09
N CYS A 63 19.59 -7.90 3.16
CA CYS A 63 18.22 -8.33 2.96
C CYS A 63 17.99 -8.90 1.54
N PHE A 64 18.47 -8.24 0.49
CA PHE A 64 18.38 -8.73 -0.90
C PHE A 64 19.16 -10.04 -1.14
N VAL A 65 20.27 -10.26 -0.43
CA VAL A 65 21.03 -11.51 -0.60
C VAL A 65 20.39 -12.65 0.20
N ARG A 66 19.83 -12.37 1.37
CA ARG A 66 19.31 -13.39 2.30
C ARG A 66 17.89 -13.84 1.99
N ILE A 67 17.00 -12.94 1.59
CA ILE A 67 15.60 -13.27 1.24
C ILE A 67 15.48 -14.50 0.30
N PRO A 68 16.14 -14.54 -0.87
CA PRO A 68 15.97 -15.65 -1.80
C PRO A 68 16.57 -16.95 -1.26
N LYS A 69 17.60 -16.87 -0.41
CA LYS A 69 18.25 -18.02 0.24
C LYS A 69 17.42 -18.58 1.40
N GLU A 70 16.69 -17.72 2.11
CA GLU A 70 15.91 -18.09 3.30
C GLU A 70 14.47 -18.49 2.97
N GLN A 71 13.87 -17.86 1.95
CA GLN A 71 12.43 -17.91 1.70
C GLN A 71 12.08 -18.21 0.23
N GLY A 72 13.08 -18.34 -0.64
CA GLY A 72 12.93 -18.53 -2.07
C GLY A 72 12.77 -17.23 -2.84
N PHE A 73 13.12 -17.25 -4.14
CA PHE A 73 13.14 -16.06 -5.00
C PHE A 73 11.75 -15.41 -5.17
N ALA A 74 10.69 -16.22 -5.30
CA ALA A 74 9.32 -15.71 -5.44
C ALA A 74 8.83 -14.93 -4.21
N SER A 75 9.49 -15.07 -3.05
CA SER A 75 9.07 -14.41 -1.82
C SER A 75 9.14 -12.88 -1.91
N TYR A 76 9.94 -12.30 -2.82
CA TYR A 76 9.97 -10.85 -3.05
C TYR A 76 8.61 -10.23 -3.34
N TRP A 77 7.68 -10.99 -3.91
CA TRP A 77 6.34 -10.54 -4.24
C TRP A 77 5.27 -10.93 -3.21
N ARG A 78 5.68 -11.42 -2.02
CA ARG A 78 4.74 -11.73 -0.94
C ARG A 78 3.98 -10.46 -0.53
N GLY A 79 2.65 -10.51 -0.60
CA GLY A 79 1.77 -9.36 -0.35
C GLY A 79 1.54 -8.45 -1.57
N ASN A 80 2.19 -8.66 -2.72
CA ASN A 80 2.01 -7.82 -3.91
C ASN A 80 0.59 -7.93 -4.49
N LEU A 81 -0.07 -9.08 -4.38
CA LEU A 81 -1.46 -9.24 -4.87
C LEU A 81 -2.41 -8.23 -4.22
N ALA A 82 -2.32 -8.05 -2.89
CA ALA A 82 -3.11 -7.05 -2.18
C ALA A 82 -2.80 -5.62 -2.67
N ASN A 83 -1.53 -5.33 -2.99
CA ASN A 83 -1.11 -4.04 -3.55
C ASN A 83 -1.75 -3.75 -4.91
N VAL A 84 -1.84 -4.76 -5.78
CA VAL A 84 -2.47 -4.65 -7.10
C VAL A 84 -3.99 -4.49 -6.97
N ILE A 85 -4.64 -5.36 -6.19
CA ILE A 85 -6.10 -5.34 -6.01
C ILE A 85 -6.55 -3.99 -5.43
N ARG A 86 -5.78 -3.42 -4.49
CA ARG A 86 -6.10 -2.14 -3.85
C ARG A 86 -6.31 -0.98 -4.81
N TYR A 87 -5.72 -1.02 -6.01
CA TYR A 87 -5.90 0.03 -7.01
C TYR A 87 -7.38 0.23 -7.38
N PHE A 88 -8.09 -0.85 -7.68
CA PHE A 88 -9.45 -0.80 -8.19
C PHE A 88 -10.47 -0.14 -7.24
N PRO A 89 -10.61 -0.56 -5.96
CA PRO A 89 -11.51 0.10 -5.03
C PRO A 89 -11.08 1.53 -4.72
N THR A 90 -9.77 1.80 -4.65
CA THR A 90 -9.25 3.18 -4.45
C THR A 90 -9.70 4.09 -5.59
N GLN A 91 -9.59 3.63 -6.83
CA GLN A 91 -9.97 4.42 -8.00
C GLN A 91 -11.48 4.58 -8.13
N ALA A 92 -12.26 3.55 -7.79
CA ALA A 92 -13.72 3.66 -7.73
C ALA A 92 -14.16 4.72 -6.70
N LEU A 93 -13.54 4.74 -5.51
CA LEU A 93 -13.82 5.73 -4.47
C LEU A 93 -13.34 7.13 -4.87
N ASN A 94 -12.18 7.25 -5.50
CA ASN A 94 -11.73 8.52 -6.07
C ASN A 94 -12.73 9.05 -7.10
N PHE A 95 -13.24 8.20 -7.99
CA PHE A 95 -14.26 8.61 -8.96
C PHE A 95 -15.56 9.07 -8.26
N ALA A 96 -16.00 8.37 -7.22
CA ALA A 96 -17.24 8.70 -6.51
C ALA A 96 -17.14 10.01 -5.69
N PHE A 97 -16.00 10.26 -5.04
CA PHE A 97 -15.91 11.26 -3.98
C PHE A 97 -14.96 12.43 -4.25
N LYS A 98 -13.97 12.30 -5.15
CA LYS A 98 -12.93 13.32 -5.34
C LYS A 98 -13.52 14.67 -5.77
N ASP A 99 -14.42 14.68 -6.74
CA ASP A 99 -15.03 15.92 -7.22
C ASP A 99 -16.02 16.51 -6.22
N LYS A 100 -16.69 15.65 -5.42
CA LYS A 100 -17.55 16.08 -4.32
C LYS A 100 -16.76 16.79 -3.24
N TYR A 101 -15.62 16.23 -2.81
CA TYR A 101 -14.77 16.86 -1.81
C TYR A 101 -14.08 18.12 -2.35
N LYS A 102 -13.62 18.12 -3.60
CA LYS A 102 -13.10 19.34 -4.22
C LYS A 102 -14.14 20.45 -4.23
N LYS A 103 -15.37 20.15 -4.66
CA LYS A 103 -16.45 21.14 -4.63
C LYS A 103 -16.76 21.59 -3.20
N LEU A 104 -16.80 20.68 -2.23
CA LEU A 104 -17.10 21.05 -0.85
C LEU A 104 -16.06 21.98 -0.23
N PHE A 105 -14.77 21.78 -0.53
CA PHE A 105 -13.67 22.49 0.15
C PHE A 105 -12.98 23.58 -0.69
N LEU A 106 -13.20 23.63 -2.01
CA LEU A 106 -12.53 24.56 -2.92
C LEU A 106 -13.49 25.40 -3.77
N ASP A 107 -14.80 25.20 -3.66
CA ASP A 107 -15.77 26.02 -4.41
C ASP A 107 -15.70 27.49 -3.96
N GLY A 108 -15.61 28.40 -4.93
CA GLY A 108 -15.44 29.83 -4.70
C GLY A 108 -14.05 30.30 -4.24
N ILE A 109 -13.03 29.43 -4.14
CA ILE A 109 -11.66 29.83 -3.77
C ILE A 109 -10.82 30.09 -5.02
N ASP A 110 -10.37 31.33 -5.20
CA ASP A 110 -9.45 31.71 -6.26
C ASP A 110 -8.01 31.37 -5.88
N LYS A 111 -7.38 30.50 -6.66
CA LYS A 111 -6.02 30.00 -6.42
C LYS A 111 -4.97 31.10 -6.45
N GLU A 112 -5.15 32.13 -7.28
CA GLU A 112 -4.15 33.19 -7.46
C GLU A 112 -4.24 34.27 -6.40
N LYS A 113 -5.43 34.53 -5.88
CA LYS A 113 -5.67 35.56 -4.86
C LYS A 113 -5.60 35.03 -3.43
N GLU A 114 -5.94 33.76 -3.22
CA GLU A 114 -6.13 33.18 -1.89
C GLU A 114 -5.31 31.89 -1.70
N PHE A 115 -3.99 31.97 -1.92
CA PHE A 115 -3.07 30.83 -1.85
C PHE A 115 -3.25 29.96 -0.60
N TRP A 116 -3.25 30.55 0.60
CA TRP A 116 -3.36 29.79 1.86
C TRP A 116 -4.72 29.12 2.03
N ARG A 117 -5.80 29.75 1.54
CA ARG A 117 -7.15 29.18 1.59
C ARG A 117 -7.30 28.03 0.59
N HIS A 118 -6.71 28.18 -0.59
CA HIS A 118 -6.64 27.11 -1.59
C HIS A 118 -5.78 25.94 -1.12
N PHE A 119 -4.65 26.22 -0.45
CA PHE A 119 -3.79 25.19 0.14
C PHE A 119 -4.53 24.42 1.23
N ALA A 120 -5.15 25.12 2.18
CA ALA A 120 -5.92 24.50 3.26
C ALA A 120 -7.11 23.69 2.71
N GLY A 121 -7.84 24.21 1.73
CA GLY A 121 -8.97 23.51 1.09
C GLY A 121 -8.52 22.25 0.32
N ASN A 122 -7.37 22.28 -0.35
CA ASN A 122 -6.82 21.10 -1.02
C ASN A 122 -6.38 20.04 -0.01
N LEU A 123 -5.75 20.46 1.10
CA LEU A 123 -5.35 19.57 2.18
C LEU A 123 -6.59 18.91 2.81
N ALA A 124 -7.63 19.69 3.11
CA ALA A 124 -8.89 19.19 3.66
C ALA A 124 -9.59 18.23 2.68
N SER A 125 -9.67 18.59 1.39
CA SER A 125 -10.23 17.74 0.35
C SER A 125 -9.46 16.43 0.20
N GLY A 126 -8.12 16.48 0.19
CA GLY A 126 -7.28 15.31 0.08
C GLY A 126 -7.36 14.41 1.32
N GLY A 127 -7.35 15.02 2.51
CA GLY A 127 -7.50 14.33 3.79
C GLY A 127 -8.84 13.62 3.92
N ALA A 128 -9.95 14.30 3.61
CA ALA A 128 -11.28 13.72 3.63
C ALA A 128 -11.45 12.59 2.61
N ALA A 129 -10.99 12.79 1.37
CA ALA A 129 -11.00 11.74 0.35
C ALA A 129 -10.15 10.53 0.76
N GLY A 130 -8.97 10.77 1.34
CA GLY A 130 -8.07 9.74 1.85
C GLY A 130 -8.70 8.94 2.99
N ALA A 131 -9.30 9.61 3.98
CA ALA A 131 -9.98 8.98 5.10
C ALA A 131 -11.15 8.10 4.64
N THR A 132 -12.01 8.61 3.75
CA THR A 132 -13.11 7.83 3.18
C THR A 132 -12.61 6.62 2.40
N SER A 133 -11.53 6.77 1.62
CA SER A 133 -10.92 5.64 0.91
C SER A 133 -10.43 4.57 1.89
N LEU A 134 -9.72 4.99 2.94
CA LEU A 134 -9.18 4.09 3.98
C LEU A 134 -10.27 3.29 4.68
N CYS A 135 -11.47 3.84 4.92
CA CYS A 135 -12.57 3.07 5.50
C CYS A 135 -12.88 1.77 4.74
N PHE A 136 -12.63 1.72 3.44
CA PHE A 136 -12.87 0.54 2.61
C PHE A 136 -11.59 -0.23 2.27
N VAL A 137 -10.47 0.47 1.99
CA VAL A 137 -9.25 -0.18 1.51
C VAL A 137 -8.29 -0.60 2.63
N TYR A 138 -8.50 -0.14 3.87
CA TYR A 138 -7.61 -0.45 4.98
C TYR A 138 -7.41 -1.95 5.24
N PRO A 139 -8.43 -2.83 5.13
CA PRO A 139 -8.22 -4.28 5.24
C PRO A 139 -7.19 -4.82 4.23
N LEU A 140 -7.14 -4.27 3.01
CA LEU A 140 -6.16 -4.66 1.99
C LEU A 140 -4.76 -4.14 2.33
N ASP A 141 -4.65 -2.91 2.82
CA ASP A 141 -3.37 -2.34 3.29
C ASP A 141 -2.81 -3.14 4.48
N PHE A 142 -3.68 -3.55 5.40
CA PHE A 142 -3.32 -4.41 6.52
C PHE A 142 -2.84 -5.78 6.05
N ALA A 143 -3.63 -6.47 5.22
CA ALA A 143 -3.27 -7.78 4.67
C ALA A 143 -1.94 -7.73 3.92
N ARG A 144 -1.74 -6.70 3.09
CA ARG A 144 -0.48 -6.46 2.39
C ARG A 144 0.69 -6.38 3.35
N THR A 145 0.60 -5.53 4.37
CA THR A 145 1.71 -5.26 5.29
C THR A 145 2.04 -6.51 6.10
N ARG A 146 1.02 -7.25 6.56
CA ARG A 146 1.19 -8.52 7.28
C ARG A 146 1.85 -9.58 6.41
N LEU A 147 1.39 -9.75 5.17
CA LEU A 147 1.98 -10.73 4.24
C LEU A 147 3.41 -10.35 3.84
N ALA A 148 3.69 -9.06 3.62
CA ALA A 148 5.04 -8.62 3.26
C ALA A 148 6.04 -8.79 4.42
N ALA A 149 5.59 -8.58 5.66
CA ALA A 149 6.36 -8.77 6.88
C ALA A 149 6.56 -10.24 7.26
N ASP A 150 5.69 -11.14 6.78
CA ASP A 150 5.81 -12.57 7.04
C ASP A 150 7.07 -13.11 6.36
N VAL A 151 7.97 -13.67 7.17
CA VAL A 151 9.21 -14.32 6.70
C VAL A 151 9.04 -15.83 6.51
N GLY A 152 7.88 -16.40 6.86
CA GLY A 152 7.57 -17.81 6.68
C GLY A 152 8.44 -18.75 7.53
N LYS A 153 8.15 -20.06 7.45
CA LYS A 153 8.93 -21.10 8.14
C LYS A 153 10.11 -21.54 7.27
N GLY A 154 11.18 -20.75 7.23
CA GLY A 154 12.44 -21.23 6.68
C GLY A 154 13.10 -22.22 7.67
N GLU A 155 13.74 -23.27 7.19
CA GLU A 155 14.48 -24.27 8.01
C GLU A 155 15.49 -23.62 8.99
N ARG A 156 15.94 -22.40 8.70
CA ARG A 156 16.83 -21.60 9.56
C ARG A 156 16.13 -21.05 10.81
N TYR A 157 14.82 -20.82 10.75
CA TYR A 157 13.98 -20.34 11.85
C TYR A 157 13.39 -21.45 12.71
N GLU A 158 13.29 -22.67 12.17
CA GLU A 158 12.88 -23.85 12.93
C GLU A 158 14.00 -24.41 13.81
N ARG A 159 15.25 -23.97 13.61
CA ARG A 159 16.42 -24.39 14.40
C ARG A 159 16.51 -23.74 15.79
N ILE A 160 15.43 -23.13 16.26
CA ILE A 160 15.32 -22.62 17.63
C ILE A 160 14.89 -23.80 18.52
N PRO A 161 15.66 -24.15 19.58
CA PRO A 161 15.23 -25.15 20.55
C PRO A 161 13.83 -24.80 21.06
N ARG A 162 12.91 -25.77 21.10
CA ARG A 162 11.53 -25.60 21.61
C ARG A 162 11.45 -24.94 22.99
N ILE A 163 12.56 -24.94 23.74
CA ILE A 163 12.73 -24.32 25.05
C ILE A 163 12.49 -22.80 25.01
N GLY A 164 12.85 -22.08 23.93
CA GLY A 164 12.62 -20.63 23.82
C GLY A 164 11.17 -20.23 23.54
N ARG A 165 10.32 -21.16 23.08
CA ARG A 165 8.91 -20.90 22.76
C ARG A 165 8.04 -20.86 24.03
N LEU A 166 8.38 -21.66 25.04
CA LEU A 166 7.65 -21.75 26.30
C LEU A 166 7.78 -20.47 27.14
N TYR A 167 8.97 -19.84 27.20
CA TYR A 167 9.17 -18.62 27.98
C TYR A 167 8.44 -17.36 27.45
N TYR A 168 8.03 -17.35 26.17
CA TYR A 168 7.35 -16.20 25.57
C TYR A 168 5.83 -16.30 25.56
N GLU A 169 5.26 -17.50 25.70
CA GLU A 169 3.80 -17.68 25.84
C GLU A 169 3.33 -17.38 27.28
N ASP A 170 4.20 -17.49 28.29
CA ASP A 170 3.86 -17.28 29.70
C ASP A 170 3.93 -15.82 30.20
N ILE A 171 4.41 -14.86 29.39
CA ILE A 171 4.66 -13.46 29.81
C ILE A 171 3.65 -12.44 29.23
N GLN A 172 2.66 -12.86 28.44
CA GLN A 172 1.69 -11.94 27.84
C GLN A 172 0.24 -12.41 28.06
N ILE A 173 -0.29 -12.10 29.26
CA ILE A 173 -1.68 -11.69 29.46
C ILE A 173 -1.79 -10.22 29.06
#